data_AF-A0A3M7J782-F1
#
_entry.id   AF-A0A3M7J782-F1
#
_cell.length_a   1.000
_cell.length_b   1.000
_cell.length_c   1.000
_cell.angle_alpha   90.00
_cell.angle_beta   90.00
_cell.angle_gamma   90.00
#
_symmetry.space_group_name_H-M   'P 1'
#
loop_
_entity.id
_entity.type
_entity.pdbx_description
1 polymer ?
#
loop_
_entity_poly.entity_id
_entity_poly.type
_entity_poly.pdbx_seq_one_letter_code
_entity_poly.pdbx_strand_id
1 'polypeptide(L)'
;MGMSLRILLKKRRAWEKIETQAIRGEQQDQASQNLTFRKTHANINKMPLWSIYHPTGTFEDEASREALSKDITKFYTSIGLPPFYVIVNFITLPGNAMWIGGRPNTGKPFIRLKIDHIAVTLPNEDEAYKRTTSRIDAALKPHIADKGYDWEYHVDETERRLWKVQGMYAPPFQSEEEKKWFEANKPLPWSGA
;
A
#
# COMPACT_ATOMS: atom_id res chain seq x y z
N MET A 1 38.42 -32.82 51.32
CA MET A 1 39.09 -31.78 50.51
C MET A 1 38.05 -30.72 50.12
N GLY A 2 38.01 -29.60 50.85
CA GLY A 2 37.08 -28.49 50.57
C GLY A 2 37.71 -27.46 49.65
N MET A 3 37.03 -27.08 48.56
CA MET A 3 37.52 -26.06 47.64
C MET A 3 37.48 -24.68 48.33
N SER A 4 38.59 -23.94 48.31
CA SER A 4 38.71 -22.63 48.98
C SER A 4 37.64 -21.64 48.48
N LEU A 5 37.01 -20.90 49.42
CA LEU A 5 35.99 -19.88 49.14
C LEU A 5 36.44 -18.84 48.10
N ARG A 6 37.75 -18.53 48.05
CA ARG A 6 38.33 -17.62 47.04
C ARG A 6 38.26 -18.19 45.62
N ILE A 7 38.38 -19.50 45.46
CA ILE A 7 38.30 -20.17 44.15
C ILE A 7 36.85 -20.19 43.68
N LEU A 8 35.90 -20.44 44.58
CA LEU A 8 34.46 -20.38 44.31
C LEU A 8 34.02 -18.98 43.85
N LEU A 9 34.49 -17.93 44.54
CA LEU A 9 34.21 -16.53 44.17
C LEU A 9 34.79 -16.15 42.79
N LYS A 10 36.01 -16.60 42.47
CA LYS A 10 36.61 -16.36 41.14
C LYS A 10 35.84 -17.08 40.03
N LYS A 11 35.43 -18.34 40.26
CA LYS A 11 34.61 -19.09 39.31
C LYS A 11 33.27 -18.38 39.08
N ARG A 12 32.59 -17.95 40.16
CA ARG A 12 31.31 -17.23 40.06
C ARG A 12 31.43 -15.95 39.22
N ARG A 13 32.44 -15.12 39.46
CA ARG A 13 32.68 -13.90 38.65
C ARG A 13 33.01 -14.19 37.19
N ALA A 14 33.68 -15.31 36.90
CA ALA A 14 33.93 -15.73 35.53
C ALA A 14 32.63 -16.17 34.83
N TRP A 15 31.77 -16.92 35.54
CA TRP A 15 30.45 -17.32 35.05
C TRP A 15 29.54 -16.12 34.78
N GLU A 16 29.44 -15.17 35.71
CA GLU A 16 28.62 -13.96 35.53
C GLU A 16 29.06 -13.12 34.31
N LYS A 17 30.37 -13.06 34.03
CA LYS A 17 30.89 -12.38 32.83
C LYS A 17 30.52 -13.10 31.54
N ILE A 18 30.60 -14.43 31.51
CA ILE A 18 30.22 -15.24 30.34
C ILE A 18 28.72 -15.08 30.07
N GLU A 19 27.90 -15.14 31.11
CA GLU A 19 26.45 -14.99 31.03
C GLU A 19 26.05 -13.59 30.52
N THR A 20 26.70 -12.54 31.03
CA THR A 20 26.46 -11.16 30.54
C THR A 20 26.84 -10.99 29.07
N GLN A 21 27.92 -11.62 28.62
CA GLN A 21 28.35 -11.56 27.22
C GLN A 21 27.40 -12.33 26.30
N ALA A 22 26.90 -13.49 26.74
CA ALA A 22 25.91 -14.28 26.01
C ALA A 22 24.60 -13.51 25.82
N ILE A 23 24.07 -12.92 26.90
CA ILE A 23 22.84 -12.10 26.85
C ILE A 23 23.02 -10.90 25.90
N ARG A 24 24.19 -10.26 25.91
CA ARG A 24 24.47 -9.12 25.02
C ARG A 24 24.55 -9.54 23.54
N GLY A 25 25.11 -10.72 23.26
CA GLY A 25 25.15 -11.31 21.93
C GLY A 25 23.74 -11.62 21.41
N GLU A 26 22.91 -12.28 22.22
CA GLU A 26 21.51 -12.58 21.88
C GLU A 26 20.68 -11.33 21.62
N GLN A 27 20.87 -10.27 22.41
CA GLN A 27 20.19 -8.99 22.18
C GLN A 27 20.66 -8.28 20.90
N GLN A 28 21.96 -8.37 20.56
CA GLN A 28 22.49 -7.81 19.32
C GLN A 28 22.03 -8.61 18.08
N ASP A 29 21.92 -9.93 18.20
CA ASP A 29 21.39 -10.80 17.15
C ASP A 29 19.89 -10.58 16.95
N GLN A 30 19.11 -10.45 18.03
CA GLN A 30 17.70 -10.07 17.93
C GLN A 30 17.51 -8.66 17.36
N ALA A 31 18.33 -7.68 17.75
CA ALA A 31 18.28 -6.34 17.19
C ALA A 31 18.65 -6.33 15.69
N SER A 32 19.65 -7.12 15.28
CA SER A 32 20.09 -7.25 13.89
C SER A 32 19.09 -8.03 13.04
N GLN A 33 18.47 -9.08 13.58
CA GLN A 33 17.37 -9.80 12.94
C GLN A 33 16.12 -8.91 12.84
N ASN A 34 15.77 -8.15 13.87
CA ASN A 34 14.68 -7.17 13.81
C ASN A 34 14.97 -6.04 12.82
N LEU A 35 16.23 -5.60 12.70
CA LEU A 35 16.63 -4.59 11.70
C LEU A 35 16.58 -5.16 10.28
N THR A 36 16.99 -6.42 10.09
CA THR A 36 16.93 -7.15 8.81
C THR A 36 15.48 -7.46 8.42
N PHE A 37 14.63 -7.80 9.39
CA PHE A 37 13.20 -8.01 9.24
C PHE A 37 12.46 -6.69 8.92
N ARG A 38 12.83 -5.59 9.57
CA ARG A 38 12.33 -4.24 9.24
C ARG A 38 12.78 -3.74 7.87
N LYS A 39 13.98 -4.12 7.42
CA LYS A 39 14.48 -3.80 6.05
C LYS A 39 13.78 -4.60 4.96
N THR A 40 13.19 -5.75 5.27
CA THR A 40 12.49 -6.61 4.29
C THR A 40 10.98 -6.35 4.21
N HIS A 41 10.40 -5.58 5.14
CA HIS A 41 8.95 -5.32 5.21
C HIS A 41 8.55 -3.84 5.12
N ALA A 42 9.48 -2.98 4.71
CA ALA A 42 9.17 -1.57 4.51
C ALA A 42 8.43 -1.36 3.18
N ASN A 43 7.11 -1.16 3.30
CA ASN A 43 6.27 -0.31 2.44
C ASN A 43 5.55 -0.99 1.25
N ILE A 44 4.28 -1.35 1.50
CA ILE A 44 3.02 -0.99 0.81
C ILE A 44 3.15 -0.38 -0.60
N ASN A 45 2.89 -1.13 -1.69
CA ASN A 45 2.97 -0.57 -3.04
C ASN A 45 2.09 -1.24 -4.09
N LYS A 46 1.05 -0.56 -4.57
CA LYS A 46 -0.06 -1.19 -5.27
C LYS A 46 -0.35 -0.59 -6.63
N MET A 47 -0.28 -1.42 -7.67
CA MET A 47 -1.06 -1.28 -8.90
C MET A 47 -2.50 -1.09 -8.53
N PRO A 48 -3.07 0.06 -8.84
CA PRO A 48 -4.40 0.37 -8.40
C PRO A 48 -5.35 0.44 -9.60
N LEU A 49 -6.38 -0.39 -9.55
CA LEU A 49 -7.55 -0.25 -10.42
C LEU A 49 -8.65 0.44 -9.63
N TRP A 50 -8.97 1.66 -10.01
CA TRP A 50 -10.06 2.45 -9.44
C TRP A 50 -11.26 2.36 -10.35
N SER A 51 -12.39 1.93 -9.80
CA SER A 51 -13.71 2.06 -10.43
C SER A 51 -14.52 3.08 -9.66
N ILE A 52 -14.80 4.23 -10.29
CA ILE A 52 -15.51 5.36 -9.71
C ILE A 52 -16.91 5.39 -10.30
N TYR A 53 -17.88 4.90 -9.54
CA TYR A 53 -19.29 4.94 -9.90
C TYR A 53 -19.89 6.26 -9.44
N HIS A 54 -20.54 6.97 -10.36
CA HIS A 54 -21.11 8.29 -10.09
C HIS A 54 -22.44 8.46 -10.85
N PRO A 55 -23.35 9.33 -10.36
CA PRO A 55 -24.57 9.64 -11.11
C PRO A 55 -24.27 10.50 -12.34
N THR A 56 -25.22 10.56 -13.26
CA THR A 56 -25.26 11.55 -14.36
C THR A 56 -25.08 12.97 -13.81
N GLY A 57 -24.38 13.83 -14.56
CA GLY A 57 -24.07 15.21 -14.18
C GLY A 57 -22.87 15.39 -13.25
N THR A 58 -22.21 14.30 -12.81
CA THR A 58 -20.95 14.34 -12.05
C THR A 58 -19.85 13.68 -12.87
N PHE A 59 -18.62 14.21 -12.88
CA PHE A 59 -17.48 13.66 -13.63
C PHE A 59 -17.80 13.35 -15.11
N GLU A 60 -18.54 14.21 -15.80
CA GLU A 60 -18.87 14.04 -17.22
C GLU A 60 -17.91 14.78 -18.16
N ASP A 61 -17.26 15.82 -17.64
CA ASP A 61 -16.24 16.57 -18.36
C ASP A 61 -14.85 15.96 -18.20
N GLU A 62 -14.00 16.15 -19.20
CA GLU A 62 -12.63 15.66 -19.21
C GLU A 62 -11.78 16.28 -18.09
N ALA A 63 -11.99 17.57 -17.79
CA ALA A 63 -11.17 18.29 -16.83
C ALA A 63 -11.33 17.75 -15.40
N SER A 64 -12.56 17.43 -14.98
CA SER A 64 -12.81 16.84 -13.66
C SER A 64 -12.27 15.41 -13.55
N ARG A 65 -12.38 14.61 -14.62
CA ARG A 65 -11.80 13.27 -14.69
C ARG A 65 -10.27 13.31 -14.64
N GLU A 66 -9.67 14.21 -15.40
CA GLU A 66 -8.23 14.39 -15.48
C GLU A 66 -7.67 14.84 -14.12
N ALA A 67 -8.31 15.83 -13.48
CA ALA A 67 -7.85 16.37 -12.20
C ALA A 67 -7.86 15.30 -11.10
N LEU A 68 -8.95 14.54 -10.95
CA LEU A 68 -9.01 13.46 -9.97
C LEU A 68 -8.02 12.33 -10.31
N SER A 69 -7.91 11.95 -11.57
CA SER A 69 -6.98 10.90 -12.00
C SER A 69 -5.52 11.30 -11.75
N LYS A 70 -5.16 12.58 -11.92
CA LYS A 70 -3.83 13.11 -11.61
C LYS A 70 -3.50 13.01 -10.12
N ASP A 71 -4.42 13.38 -9.24
CA ASP A 71 -4.20 13.30 -7.79
C ASP A 71 -4.13 11.86 -7.28
N ILE A 72 -4.97 10.96 -7.81
CA ILE A 72 -4.87 9.52 -7.56
C ILE A 72 -3.51 9.01 -8.05
N THR A 73 -3.10 9.35 -9.27
CA THR A 73 -1.81 8.90 -9.84
C THR A 73 -0.63 9.40 -9.02
N LYS A 74 -0.67 10.66 -8.57
CA LYS A 74 0.36 11.26 -7.72
C LYS A 74 0.56 10.50 -6.41
N PHE A 75 -0.51 9.98 -5.81
CA PHE A 75 -0.41 9.15 -4.60
C PHE A 75 0.47 7.90 -4.82
N TYR A 76 0.34 7.24 -5.97
CA TYR A 76 1.10 6.02 -6.29
C TYR A 76 2.49 6.30 -6.87
N THR A 77 2.64 7.36 -7.67
CA THR A 77 3.96 7.72 -8.20
C THR A 77 4.89 8.27 -7.11
N SER A 78 4.36 8.88 -6.05
CA SER A 78 5.17 9.34 -4.91
C SER A 78 5.78 8.20 -4.08
N ILE A 79 5.39 6.95 -4.33
CA ILE A 79 5.99 5.74 -3.73
C ILE A 79 6.78 4.91 -4.75
N GLY A 80 6.96 5.43 -5.97
CA GLY A 80 7.83 4.86 -7.01
C GLY A 80 7.12 3.92 -7.99
N LEU A 81 5.78 3.86 -7.99
CA LEU A 81 5.06 3.03 -8.95
C LEU A 81 4.96 3.73 -10.31
N PRO A 82 5.20 3.00 -11.42
CA PRO A 82 5.05 3.55 -12.77
C PRO A 82 3.68 4.21 -12.97
N PRO A 83 3.56 5.42 -13.54
CA PRO A 83 2.27 6.10 -13.66
C PRO A 83 1.21 5.26 -14.41
N PHE A 84 1.61 4.56 -15.49
CA PHE A 84 0.71 3.71 -16.28
C PHE A 84 0.15 2.49 -15.52
N TYR A 85 0.64 2.23 -14.30
CA TYR A 85 0.05 1.25 -13.41
C TYR A 85 -1.32 1.68 -12.88
N VAL A 86 -1.54 2.99 -12.78
CA VAL A 86 -2.75 3.59 -12.21
C VAL A 86 -3.84 3.68 -13.26
N ILE A 87 -4.89 2.87 -13.09
CA ILE A 87 -6.05 2.86 -13.99
C ILE A 87 -7.25 3.42 -13.21
N VAL A 88 -7.87 4.47 -13.74
CA VAL A 88 -9.06 5.09 -13.16
C VAL A 88 -10.19 5.06 -14.18
N ASN A 89 -11.22 4.26 -13.90
CA ASN A 89 -12.42 4.16 -14.71
C ASN A 89 -13.54 4.98 -14.07
N PHE A 90 -14.13 5.89 -14.84
CA PHE A 90 -15.35 6.62 -14.48
C PHE A 90 -16.56 5.91 -15.08
N ILE A 91 -17.49 5.49 -14.22
CA ILE A 91 -18.63 4.67 -14.59
C ILE A 91 -19.90 5.44 -14.21
N THR A 92 -20.52 6.05 -15.22
CA THR A 92 -21.79 6.76 -15.04
C THR A 92 -22.91 5.76 -14.77
N LEU A 93 -23.60 5.93 -13.65
CA LEU A 93 -24.83 5.23 -13.31
C LEU A 93 -26.02 6.17 -13.52
N PRO A 94 -27.04 5.78 -14.30
CA PRO A 94 -28.25 6.60 -14.46
C PRO A 94 -28.98 6.74 -13.12
N GLY A 95 -29.83 7.77 -12.98
CA GLY A 95 -30.42 8.18 -11.70
C GLY A 95 -31.24 7.13 -10.95
N ASN A 96 -31.59 6.01 -11.58
CA ASN A 96 -32.29 4.88 -10.97
C ASN A 96 -31.42 3.63 -10.75
N ALA A 97 -30.11 3.69 -11.01
CA ALA A 97 -29.21 2.54 -10.90
C ALA A 97 -28.48 2.44 -9.55
N MET A 98 -28.45 3.51 -8.75
CA MET A 98 -27.79 3.52 -7.44
C MET A 98 -28.83 3.63 -6.31
N TRP A 99 -28.94 2.56 -5.53
CA TRP A 99 -29.87 2.44 -4.40
C TRP A 99 -29.09 2.31 -3.10
N ILE A 100 -29.39 3.18 -2.14
CA ILE A 100 -28.70 3.26 -0.85
C ILE A 100 -29.74 2.98 0.23
N GLY A 101 -29.50 1.96 1.08
CA GLY A 101 -30.46 1.56 2.11
C GLY A 101 -31.83 1.14 1.55
N GLY A 102 -31.88 0.61 0.32
CA GLY A 102 -33.13 0.19 -0.32
C GLY A 102 -33.99 1.32 -0.88
N ARG A 103 -33.43 2.52 -1.05
CA ARG A 103 -34.13 3.68 -1.66
C ARG A 103 -33.27 4.33 -2.76
N PRO A 104 -33.88 4.99 -3.76
CA PRO A 104 -33.14 5.73 -4.75
C PRO A 104 -32.37 6.87 -4.07
N ASN A 105 -31.17 7.17 -4.57
CA ASN A 105 -30.45 8.34 -4.11
C ASN A 105 -31.03 9.62 -4.74
N THR A 106 -31.93 10.29 -4.04
CA THR A 106 -32.55 11.56 -4.48
C THR A 106 -31.89 12.79 -3.85
N GLY A 107 -30.85 12.59 -3.05
CA GLY A 107 -30.16 13.66 -2.33
C GLY A 107 -28.97 14.20 -3.12
N LYS A 108 -27.85 14.37 -2.43
CA LYS A 108 -26.60 14.77 -3.07
C LYS A 108 -26.06 13.64 -3.95
N PRO A 109 -25.22 13.94 -4.95
CA PRO A 109 -24.51 12.90 -5.67
C PRO A 109 -23.79 11.97 -4.68
N PHE A 110 -23.97 10.66 -4.85
CA PHE A 110 -23.24 9.65 -4.10
C PHE A 110 -22.18 9.03 -5.00
N ILE A 111 -20.93 9.04 -4.56
CA ILE A 111 -19.79 8.50 -5.31
C ILE A 111 -19.33 7.20 -4.65
N ARG A 112 -19.46 6.08 -5.36
CA ARG A 112 -18.97 4.77 -4.87
C ARG A 112 -17.64 4.45 -5.54
N LEU A 113 -16.62 4.12 -4.75
CA LEU A 113 -15.30 3.77 -5.27
C LEU A 113 -14.89 2.33 -4.88
N LYS A 114 -14.62 1.50 -5.88
CA LYS A 114 -13.95 0.20 -5.69
C LYS A 114 -12.49 0.36 -6.08
N ILE A 115 -11.59 0.01 -5.18
CA ILE A 115 -10.16 0.12 -5.38
C ILE A 115 -9.55 -1.26 -5.26
N ASP A 116 -9.05 -1.81 -6.36
CA ASP A 116 -8.29 -3.05 -6.35
C ASP A 116 -6.82 -2.76 -6.33
N HIS A 117 -6.15 -3.40 -5.40
CA HIS A 117 -4.85 -3.03 -4.94
C HIS A 117 -3.98 -4.29 -5.15
N ILE A 118 -3.38 -4.38 -6.35
CA ILE A 118 -2.97 -5.64 -6.99
C ILE A 118 -1.46 -5.90 -6.89
N ALA A 119 -0.63 -4.86 -6.98
CA ALA A 119 0.81 -5.08 -7.09
C ALA A 119 1.40 -5.68 -5.81
N VAL A 120 0.91 -5.29 -4.63
CA VAL A 120 1.46 -5.74 -3.36
C VAL A 120 0.36 -5.69 -2.30
N THR A 121 0.45 -6.52 -1.28
CA THR A 121 -0.40 -6.50 -0.09
C THR A 121 0.17 -5.54 0.96
N LEU A 122 -0.68 -4.82 1.67
CA LEU A 122 -0.31 -4.05 2.85
C LEU A 122 0.20 -5.01 3.93
N PRO A 123 1.16 -4.59 4.78
CA PRO A 123 1.34 -5.21 6.08
C PRO A 123 -0.01 -5.24 6.80
N ASN A 124 -0.35 -6.39 7.39
CA ASN A 124 -1.58 -6.54 8.17
C ASN A 124 -1.44 -5.83 9.52
N GLU A 125 -1.45 -4.50 9.47
CA GLU A 125 -1.24 -3.59 10.59
C GLU A 125 -2.20 -2.41 10.48
N ASP A 126 -2.94 -2.10 11.54
CA ASP A 126 -3.90 -1.00 11.57
C ASP A 126 -3.28 0.34 11.13
N GLU A 127 -2.03 0.59 11.53
CA GLU A 127 -1.33 1.81 11.17
C GLU A 127 -0.95 1.87 9.69
N ALA A 128 -0.65 0.72 9.06
CA ALA A 128 -0.45 0.64 7.61
C ALA A 128 -1.75 0.93 6.85
N TYR A 129 -2.86 0.40 7.36
CA TYR A 129 -4.19 0.61 6.77
C TYR A 129 -4.63 2.06 6.91
N LYS A 130 -4.54 2.64 8.11
CA LYS A 130 -4.84 4.06 8.38
C LYS A 130 -4.02 5.01 7.51
N ARG A 131 -2.71 4.80 7.40
CA ARG A 131 -1.85 5.63 6.52
C ARG A 131 -2.29 5.56 5.06
N THR A 132 -2.71 4.38 4.60
CA THR A 132 -3.17 4.19 3.22
C THR A 132 -4.50 4.89 2.99
N THR A 133 -5.48 4.67 3.87
CA THR A 133 -6.81 5.30 3.79
C THR A 133 -6.71 6.82 3.90
N SER A 134 -5.89 7.37 4.80
CA SER A 134 -5.69 8.83 4.89
C SER A 134 -5.11 9.45 3.61
N ARG A 135 -4.25 8.73 2.87
CA ARG A 135 -3.72 9.22 1.59
C ARG A 135 -4.76 9.13 0.46
N ILE A 136 -5.61 8.10 0.47
CA ILE A 136 -6.79 8.00 -0.38
C ILE A 136 -7.74 9.18 -0.11
N ASP A 137 -8.07 9.42 1.15
CA ASP A 137 -8.95 10.52 1.57
C ASP A 137 -8.40 11.87 1.10
N ALA A 138 -7.09 12.10 1.23
CA ALA A 138 -6.44 13.33 0.78
C ALA A 138 -6.53 13.52 -0.75
N ALA A 139 -6.39 12.45 -1.53
CA ALA A 139 -6.53 12.50 -2.99
C ALA A 139 -7.99 12.76 -3.42
N LEU A 140 -8.97 12.25 -2.67
CA LEU A 140 -10.40 12.39 -3.01
C LEU A 140 -11.00 13.71 -2.52
N LYS A 141 -10.47 14.27 -1.43
CA LYS A 141 -11.03 15.44 -0.75
C LYS A 141 -11.37 16.61 -1.69
N PRO A 142 -10.46 17.14 -2.54
CA PRO A 142 -10.78 18.29 -3.40
C PRO A 142 -11.82 17.98 -4.49
N HIS A 143 -12.02 16.71 -4.84
CA HIS A 143 -12.87 16.31 -5.96
C HIS A 143 -14.25 15.81 -5.54
N ILE A 144 -14.37 15.34 -4.30
CA ILE A 144 -15.58 14.68 -3.77
C ILE A 144 -16.04 15.36 -2.48
N ALA A 145 -15.24 15.29 -1.42
CA ALA A 145 -15.66 15.76 -0.11
C ALA A 145 -15.89 17.28 -0.08
N ASP A 146 -14.99 18.06 -0.69
CA ASP A 146 -15.09 19.53 -0.76
C ASP A 146 -16.23 20.00 -1.67
N LYS A 147 -16.70 19.13 -2.58
CA LYS A 147 -17.91 19.36 -3.37
C LYS A 147 -19.20 19.02 -2.62
N GLY A 148 -19.08 18.51 -1.40
CA GLY A 148 -20.19 18.16 -0.53
C GLY A 148 -20.92 16.89 -0.91
N TYR A 149 -20.35 16.05 -1.78
CA TYR A 149 -20.93 14.76 -2.18
C TYR A 149 -20.92 13.75 -1.04
N ASP A 150 -21.88 12.83 -1.08
CA ASP A 150 -21.82 11.63 -0.25
C ASP A 150 -20.90 10.61 -0.95
N TRP A 151 -20.17 9.79 -0.20
CA TRP A 151 -19.22 8.88 -0.82
C TRP A 151 -18.83 7.71 0.09
N GLU A 152 -18.43 6.62 -0.56
CA GLU A 152 -17.92 5.42 0.11
C GLU A 152 -16.88 4.75 -0.78
N TYR A 153 -15.76 4.35 -0.18
CA TYR A 153 -14.80 3.47 -0.84
C TYR A 153 -14.54 2.20 -0.02
N HIS A 154 -14.09 1.18 -0.74
CA HIS A 154 -13.40 0.07 -0.11
C HIS A 154 -12.18 -0.27 -0.96
N VAL A 155 -11.23 -0.94 -0.31
CA VAL A 155 -10.00 -1.40 -0.91
C VAL A 155 -9.97 -2.92 -0.80
N ASP A 156 -9.79 -3.60 -1.93
CA ASP A 156 -9.56 -5.04 -1.98
C ASP A 156 -8.11 -5.33 -2.37
N GLU A 157 -7.53 -6.40 -1.85
CA GLU A 157 -6.18 -6.86 -2.18
C GLU A 157 -6.25 -8.14 -2.98
N THR A 158 -5.65 -8.16 -4.17
CA THR A 158 -5.74 -9.30 -5.09
C THR A 158 -4.39 -9.98 -5.31
N GLU A 159 -4.42 -11.23 -5.78
CA GLU A 159 -3.22 -12.05 -5.98
C GLU A 159 -2.34 -11.53 -7.13
N ARG A 160 -1.20 -10.91 -6.79
CA ARG A 160 -0.23 -10.35 -7.75
C ARG A 160 0.22 -11.35 -8.81
N ARG A 161 0.38 -12.64 -8.46
CA ARG A 161 0.86 -13.67 -9.41
C ARG A 161 -0.13 -13.98 -10.53
N LEU A 162 -1.37 -13.50 -10.41
CA LEU A 162 -2.41 -13.61 -11.44
C LEU A 162 -2.57 -12.31 -12.24
N TRP A 163 -1.66 -11.35 -12.08
CA TRP A 163 -1.66 -10.09 -12.81
C TRP A 163 -0.52 -10.02 -13.83
N LYS A 164 -0.86 -9.53 -15.03
CA LYS A 164 0.06 -9.28 -16.15
C LYS A 164 -0.25 -7.95 -16.81
N VAL A 165 0.77 -7.30 -17.38
CA VAL A 165 0.64 -6.12 -18.24
C VAL A 165 1.20 -6.44 -19.62
N GLN A 166 0.38 -6.27 -20.66
CA GLN A 166 0.74 -6.69 -22.03
C GLN A 166 1.28 -8.14 -22.08
N GLY A 167 0.70 -9.04 -21.29
CA GLY A 167 1.11 -10.45 -21.22
C GLY A 167 2.38 -10.74 -20.40
N MET A 168 3.06 -9.72 -19.88
CA MET A 168 4.27 -9.86 -19.07
C MET A 168 3.95 -9.78 -17.58
N TYR A 169 4.67 -10.55 -16.76
CA TYR A 169 4.70 -10.25 -15.33
C TYR A 169 5.31 -8.87 -15.09
N ALA A 170 4.79 -8.14 -14.11
CA ALA A 170 5.39 -6.89 -13.70
C ALA A 170 6.63 -7.14 -12.84
N PRO A 171 7.71 -6.35 -13.03
CA PRO A 171 8.92 -6.47 -12.22
C PRO A 171 8.64 -6.39 -10.72
N PRO A 172 9.47 -7.02 -9.86
CA PRO A 172 9.34 -6.88 -8.42
C PRO A 172 9.35 -5.42 -7.99
N PHE A 173 8.61 -5.13 -6.93
CA PHE A 173 8.48 -3.77 -6.43
C PHE A 173 9.86 -3.15 -6.09
N GLN A 174 10.09 -1.91 -6.51
CA GLN A 174 11.33 -1.14 -6.35
C GLN A 174 12.59 -1.74 -7.00
N SER A 175 12.44 -2.76 -7.84
CA SER A 175 13.53 -3.31 -8.66
C SER A 175 14.05 -2.28 -9.67
N GLU A 176 15.27 -2.48 -10.15
CA GLU A 176 15.84 -1.66 -11.23
C GLU A 176 15.00 -1.75 -12.51
N GLU A 177 14.36 -2.89 -12.76
CA GLU A 177 13.42 -3.11 -13.86
C GLU A 177 12.14 -2.28 -13.68
N GLU A 178 11.56 -2.22 -12.47
CA GLU A 178 10.38 -1.38 -12.22
C GLU A 178 10.70 0.11 -12.36
N LYS A 179 11.89 0.55 -11.94
CA LYS A 179 12.35 1.93 -12.18
C LYS A 179 12.47 2.24 -13.67
N LYS A 180 12.96 1.31 -14.48
CA LYS A 180 12.97 1.47 -15.95
C LYS A 180 11.54 1.61 -16.51
N TRP A 181 10.60 0.83 -16.00
CA TRP A 181 9.17 0.94 -16.37
C TRP A 181 8.59 2.29 -15.92
N PHE A 182 8.97 2.80 -14.75
CA PHE A 182 8.56 4.10 -14.25
C PHE A 182 9.02 5.23 -15.17
N GLU A 183 10.32 5.31 -15.46
CA GLU A 183 10.90 6.36 -16.29
C GLU A 183 10.38 6.33 -17.72
N ALA A 184 10.18 5.13 -18.28
CA ALA A 184 9.63 4.99 -19.63
C ALA A 184 8.10 5.16 -19.70
N ASN A 185 7.42 5.15 -18.54
CA ASN A 185 5.98 5.12 -18.38
C ASN A 185 5.26 4.10 -19.29
N LYS A 186 5.86 2.92 -19.46
CA LYS A 186 5.32 1.82 -20.26
C LYS A 186 5.96 0.49 -19.84
N PRO A 187 5.31 -0.66 -20.10
CA PRO A 187 5.93 -1.95 -19.85
C PRO A 187 7.10 -2.17 -20.82
N LEU A 188 8.24 -2.61 -20.29
CA LEU A 188 9.44 -2.96 -21.05
C LEU A 188 9.77 -4.45 -20.84
N PRO A 189 10.26 -5.17 -21.86
CA PRO A 189 10.75 -6.53 -21.68
C PRO A 189 11.82 -6.62 -20.58
N TRP A 190 11.75 -7.66 -19.74
CA TRP A 190 12.70 -7.94 -18.67
C TRP A 190 12.79 -9.45 -18.41
N SER A 191 13.81 -9.90 -17.68
CA SER A 191 14.18 -11.32 -17.58
C SER A 191 13.19 -12.20 -16.79
N GLY A 192 12.31 -11.62 -15.98
CA GLY A 192 11.28 -12.35 -15.24
C GLY A 192 9.86 -12.19 -15.80
N ALA A 193 9.74 -11.69 -17.02
CA ALA A 193 8.47 -11.46 -17.73
C ALA A 193 7.69 -12.74 -18.05
#